data_AF-A0A0J9GW36-F1
#
_entry.id   AF-A0A0J9GW36-F1
#
_cell.length_a   1.000
_cell.length_b   1.000
_cell.length_c   1.000
_cell.angle_alpha   90.00
_cell.angle_beta   90.00
_cell.angle_gamma   90.00
#
_symmetry.space_group_name_H-M   'P 1'
#
loop_
_entity.id
_entity.type
_entity.pdbx_description
1 polymer ?
#
loop_
_entity_poly.entity_id
_entity_poly.type
_entity_poly.pdbx_seq_one_letter_code
_entity_poly.pdbx_strand_id
1 'polypeptide(L)'
;MAHYAQYFKRVVGDVESGAFFELPQSEGAGFATPEFHTTSARHGTPARIKAGDTIWLFAQLSSDWGKLPVSLDAKIVVRDVEDLVATDPASKAAWKYHADKERSRWFSLFDAKRSIPKLRVTRKNRSTQSILGDPPKHLGQRIRFLQEIADPDPLYALEAEITGQRESFISYRLQDGMEPAFHHAARLMHQGQVVWWDRWRLPRRLVERRNNVSSDALSAAIFGMIKDERPLVWGIETAGYKDPKSYGAAERRAAEALGLYRPVPV
;
A
#
# COMPACT_ATOMS: atom_id res chain seq x y z
N MET A 1 13.70 18.36 8.25
CA MET A 1 13.11 17.32 7.39
C MET A 1 11.64 17.63 7.23
N ALA A 2 11.14 17.79 6.00
CA ALA A 2 9.73 18.04 5.76
C ALA A 2 8.96 16.74 5.53
N HIS A 3 7.66 16.76 5.82
CA HIS A 3 6.77 15.64 5.62
C HIS A 3 5.65 16.01 4.67
N TYR A 4 5.29 15.08 3.79
CA TYR A 4 4.25 15.26 2.79
C TYR A 4 3.28 14.08 2.83
N ALA A 5 2.01 14.32 2.50
CA ALA A 5 1.01 13.27 2.37
C ALA A 5 0.27 13.34 1.03
N GLN A 6 -0.01 12.17 0.47
CA GLN A 6 -0.83 12.02 -0.72
C GLN A 6 -1.73 10.78 -0.62
N TYR A 7 -2.92 10.87 -1.20
CA TYR A 7 -3.89 9.79 -1.29
C TYR A 7 -3.97 9.20 -2.69
N PHE A 8 -4.11 7.87 -2.76
CA PHE A 8 -4.36 7.12 -3.98
C PHE A 8 -5.61 6.24 -3.83
N LYS A 9 -6.36 6.11 -4.90
CA LYS A 9 -7.42 5.10 -4.99
C LYS A 9 -6.81 3.83 -5.54
N ARG A 10 -6.96 2.71 -4.82
CA ARG A 10 -6.65 1.38 -5.34
C ARG A 10 -7.95 0.70 -5.76
N VAL A 11 -7.95 -0.04 -6.86
CA VAL A 11 -9.11 -0.80 -7.34
C VAL A 11 -8.70 -2.25 -7.55
N VAL A 12 -9.48 -3.19 -6.98
CA VAL A 12 -9.37 -4.63 -7.25
C VAL A 12 -10.38 -4.97 -8.33
N GLY A 13 -9.91 -5.37 -9.53
CA GLY A 13 -10.75 -5.75 -10.66
C GLY A 13 -10.01 -5.74 -12.00
N ASP A 14 -10.72 -6.07 -13.08
CA ASP A 14 -10.25 -5.92 -14.47
C ASP A 14 -10.16 -4.43 -14.81
N VAL A 15 -8.98 -3.84 -14.60
CA VAL A 15 -8.72 -2.48 -15.06
C VAL A 15 -8.38 -2.53 -16.55
N GLU A 16 -9.38 -2.45 -17.42
CA GLU A 16 -9.20 -1.85 -18.75
C GLU A 16 -9.06 -0.34 -18.57
N SER A 17 -7.87 0.15 -18.24
CA SER A 17 -7.51 1.55 -18.50
C SER A 17 -6.01 1.75 -18.38
N GLY A 18 -5.40 2.20 -19.47
CA GLY A 18 -4.00 2.61 -19.51
C GLY A 18 -3.70 3.68 -18.47
N ALA A 19 -2.60 3.49 -17.73
CA ALA A 19 -2.16 4.42 -16.69
C ALA A 19 -0.67 4.76 -16.85
N PHE A 20 -0.36 5.60 -17.85
CA PHE A 20 0.59 6.73 -17.92
C PHE A 20 1.90 6.78 -17.08
N PHE A 21 2.41 5.68 -16.52
CA PHE A 21 3.64 5.68 -15.70
C PHE A 21 4.41 4.36 -15.82
N GLU A 22 4.71 3.95 -17.05
CA GLU A 22 5.59 2.82 -17.34
C GLU A 22 7.05 3.28 -17.35
N LEU A 23 7.64 3.41 -16.16
CA LEU A 23 9.10 3.39 -16.06
C LEU A 23 9.54 1.92 -15.92
N PRO A 24 10.47 1.43 -16.76
CA PRO A 24 11.03 0.09 -16.63
C PRO A 24 11.59 -0.12 -15.22
N GLN A 25 11.28 -1.27 -14.63
CA GLN A 25 11.74 -1.69 -13.30
C GLN A 25 12.15 -3.15 -13.37
N SER A 26 13.16 -3.56 -12.60
CA SER A 26 13.58 -4.97 -12.52
C SER A 26 12.45 -5.88 -11.98
N GLU A 27 12.53 -7.18 -12.20
CA GLU A 27 11.45 -8.11 -11.85
C GLU A 27 11.12 -8.12 -10.34
N GLY A 28 12.12 -8.00 -9.48
CA GLY A 28 11.95 -7.93 -8.01
C GLY A 28 11.83 -6.52 -7.42
N ALA A 29 11.87 -5.49 -8.25
CA ALA A 29 11.77 -4.10 -7.80
C ALA A 29 10.49 -3.85 -6.99
N GLY A 30 10.65 -3.24 -5.81
CA GLY A 30 9.52 -2.74 -5.04
C GLY A 30 8.81 -3.74 -4.13
N PHE A 31 9.27 -5.00 -4.01
CA PHE A 31 8.63 -5.99 -3.12
C PHE A 31 8.86 -5.72 -1.64
N ALA A 32 10.12 -5.55 -1.23
CA ALA A 32 10.46 -5.32 0.17
C ALA A 32 10.15 -3.88 0.61
N THR A 33 10.53 -2.91 -0.23
CA THR A 33 10.39 -1.48 0.05
C THR A 33 10.01 -0.72 -1.23
N PRO A 34 9.39 0.46 -1.12
CA PRO A 34 9.18 1.33 -2.28
C PRO A 34 10.51 1.66 -2.96
N GLU A 35 10.51 1.79 -4.29
CA GLU A 35 11.70 2.23 -5.04
C GLU A 35 11.69 3.73 -5.33
N PHE A 36 10.52 4.26 -5.69
CA PHE A 36 10.33 5.67 -5.93
C PHE A 36 8.85 6.05 -5.87
N HIS A 37 8.59 7.33 -5.79
CA HIS A 37 7.29 7.93 -6.03
C HIS A 37 7.37 8.93 -7.18
N THR A 38 6.38 8.96 -8.07
CA THR A 38 6.31 9.92 -9.18
C THR A 38 5.08 10.81 -9.10
N THR A 39 5.23 12.05 -9.55
CA THR A 39 4.13 13.00 -9.71
C THR A 39 4.34 13.86 -10.95
N SER A 40 3.26 14.09 -11.71
CA SER A 40 3.27 14.98 -12.88
C SER A 40 3.08 16.46 -12.51
N ALA A 41 2.76 16.76 -11.25
CA ALA A 41 2.62 18.14 -10.80
C ALA A 41 4.00 18.80 -10.68
N ARG A 42 4.26 19.77 -11.55
CA ARG A 42 5.58 20.42 -11.69
C ARG A 42 5.81 21.62 -10.76
N HIS A 43 4.76 22.11 -10.09
CA HIS A 43 4.81 23.32 -9.28
C HIS A 43 4.25 23.10 -7.87
N GLY A 44 4.56 24.02 -6.96
CA GLY A 44 4.05 24.00 -5.60
C GLY A 44 4.79 23.00 -4.71
N THR A 45 4.04 22.25 -3.90
CA THR A 45 4.61 21.28 -2.94
C THR A 45 5.55 20.26 -3.58
N PRO A 46 5.20 19.57 -4.69
CA PRO A 46 6.10 18.64 -5.38
C PRO A 46 7.50 19.19 -5.71
N ALA A 47 7.58 20.44 -6.15
CA ALA A 47 8.84 21.08 -6.56
C ALA A 47 9.74 21.47 -5.36
N ARG A 48 9.21 21.42 -4.13
CA ARG A 48 9.95 21.75 -2.89
C ARG A 48 10.53 20.53 -2.19
N ILE A 49 10.09 19.32 -2.58
CA ILE A 49 10.55 18.06 -2.00
C ILE A 49 12.01 17.85 -2.38
N LYS A 50 12.84 17.50 -1.41
CA LYS A 50 14.27 17.23 -1.60
C LYS A 50 14.71 15.98 -0.86
N ALA A 51 15.95 15.58 -1.12
CA ALA A 51 16.61 14.52 -0.37
C ALA A 51 16.49 14.74 1.15
N GLY A 52 16.20 13.67 1.88
CA GLY A 52 15.93 13.66 3.31
C GLY A 52 14.47 13.85 3.70
N ASP A 53 13.61 14.41 2.84
CA ASP A 53 12.18 14.58 3.16
C ASP A 53 11.41 13.26 3.14
N THR A 54 10.21 13.22 3.71
CA THR A 54 9.37 12.01 3.75
C THR A 54 8.02 12.23 3.07
N ILE A 55 7.63 11.29 2.21
CA ILE A 55 6.31 11.22 1.59
C ILE A 55 5.54 10.04 2.18
N TRP A 56 4.40 10.33 2.79
CA TRP A 56 3.45 9.35 3.32
C TRP A 56 2.32 9.14 2.33
N LEU A 57 2.09 7.89 1.94
CA LEU A 57 1.02 7.55 1.01
C LEU A 57 -0.13 6.95 1.81
N PHE A 58 -1.33 7.50 1.62
CA PHE A 58 -2.57 6.89 2.04
C PHE A 58 -3.23 6.25 0.83
N ALA A 59 -3.94 5.15 1.05
CA ALA A 59 -4.77 4.59 0.01
C ALA A 59 -6.04 3.95 0.56
N GLN A 60 -7.00 3.73 -0.34
CA GLN A 60 -8.21 2.98 -0.05
C GLN A 60 -8.42 1.96 -1.16
N LEU A 61 -8.57 0.69 -0.76
CA LEU A 61 -8.92 -0.38 -1.68
C LEU A 61 -10.42 -0.35 -1.95
N SER A 62 -10.80 -0.29 -3.22
CA SER A 62 -12.18 -0.42 -3.69
C SER A 62 -12.31 -1.66 -4.56
N SER A 63 -13.43 -2.36 -4.48
CA SER A 63 -13.82 -3.46 -5.36
C SER A 63 -15.33 -3.33 -5.65
N ASP A 64 -15.86 -4.24 -6.47
CA ASP A 64 -17.31 -4.33 -6.70
C ASP A 64 -18.07 -4.75 -5.41
N TRP A 65 -17.37 -5.38 -4.46
CA TRP A 65 -17.93 -5.81 -3.16
C TRP A 65 -17.88 -4.73 -2.07
N GLY A 66 -17.28 -3.58 -2.35
CA GLY A 66 -17.26 -2.44 -1.43
C GLY A 66 -15.91 -1.74 -1.33
N LYS A 67 -15.66 -1.11 -0.17
CA LYS A 67 -14.43 -0.35 0.09
C LYS A 67 -13.87 -0.74 1.45
N LEU A 68 -12.58 -1.03 1.48
CA LEU A 68 -11.86 -1.17 2.74
C LEU A 68 -11.70 0.19 3.43
N PRO A 69 -11.43 0.23 4.73
CA PRO A 69 -10.99 1.44 5.41
C PRO A 69 -9.75 2.04 4.75
N VAL A 70 -9.61 3.36 4.87
CA VAL A 70 -8.38 4.05 4.42
C VAL A 70 -7.22 3.57 5.28
N SER A 71 -6.13 3.16 4.63
CA SER A 71 -4.92 2.68 5.27
C SER A 71 -3.73 3.57 4.94
N LEU A 72 -2.73 3.58 5.82
CA LEU A 72 -1.40 4.05 5.46
C LEU A 72 -0.79 2.98 4.54
N ASP A 73 -0.33 3.39 3.38
CA ASP A 73 0.11 2.52 2.29
C ASP A 73 1.64 2.40 2.25
N ALA A 74 2.31 3.55 2.32
CA ALA A 74 3.76 3.59 2.28
C ALA A 74 4.34 4.80 3.02
N LYS A 75 5.59 4.64 3.43
CA LYS A 75 6.50 5.71 3.84
C LYS A 75 7.67 5.72 2.88
N ILE A 76 7.92 6.86 2.25
CA ILE A 76 9.01 7.04 1.30
C ILE A 76 9.89 8.15 1.83
N VAL A 77 11.07 7.78 2.33
CA VAL A 77 12.11 8.75 2.66
C VAL A 77 12.89 9.01 1.38
N VAL A 78 12.92 10.27 0.96
CA VAL A 78 13.50 10.67 -0.33
C VAL A 78 15.01 10.62 -0.24
N ARG A 79 15.64 9.76 -1.05
CA ARG A 79 17.09 9.69 -1.19
C ARG A 79 17.60 10.77 -2.14
N ASP A 80 16.99 10.87 -3.31
CA ASP A 80 17.30 11.85 -4.34
C ASP A 80 16.08 12.14 -5.21
N VAL A 81 16.16 13.22 -5.99
CA VAL A 81 15.07 13.69 -6.84
C VAL A 81 15.57 13.81 -8.27
N GLU A 82 14.86 13.15 -9.18
CA GLU A 82 15.12 13.14 -10.61
C GLU A 82 14.03 13.96 -11.33
N ASP A 83 14.46 14.93 -12.14
CA ASP A 83 13.60 15.68 -13.04
C ASP A 83 13.43 14.91 -14.34
N LEU A 84 12.27 14.28 -14.51
CA LEU A 84 11.92 13.62 -15.77
C LEU A 84 11.37 14.67 -16.73
N VAL A 85 12.16 14.99 -17.75
CA VAL A 85 11.74 15.87 -18.85
C VAL A 85 10.99 15.04 -19.89
N ALA A 86 9.91 15.59 -20.46
CA ALA A 86 9.22 14.96 -21.57
C ALA A 86 10.13 14.91 -22.79
N THR A 87 10.57 13.72 -23.19
CA THR A 87 11.43 13.50 -24.37
C THR A 87 10.64 13.23 -25.65
N ASP A 88 9.34 12.93 -25.54
CA ASP A 88 8.43 12.68 -26.65
C ASP A 88 7.02 13.25 -26.34
N PRO A 89 6.13 13.39 -27.35
CA PRO A 89 4.80 13.98 -27.18
C PRO A 89 3.81 13.15 -26.33
N ALA A 90 4.06 11.85 -26.14
CA ALA A 90 3.23 10.98 -25.32
C ALA A 90 3.66 11.00 -23.84
N SER A 91 4.91 11.35 -23.58
CA SER A 91 5.53 11.47 -22.26
C SER A 91 5.22 12.82 -21.61
N LYS A 92 4.91 12.80 -20.32
CA LYS A 92 4.72 14.02 -19.52
C LYS A 92 5.89 14.22 -18.58
N ALA A 93 6.35 15.47 -18.48
CA ALA A 93 7.35 15.83 -17.48
C ALA A 93 6.84 15.50 -16.07
N ALA A 94 7.71 14.96 -15.23
CA ALA A 94 7.36 14.47 -13.91
C ALA A 94 8.53 14.62 -12.94
N TRP A 95 8.22 14.64 -11.65
CA TRP A 95 9.23 14.44 -10.61
C TRP A 95 9.26 12.97 -10.23
N LYS A 96 10.46 12.43 -10.04
CA LYS A 96 10.69 11.09 -9.50
C LYS A 96 11.52 11.19 -8.23
N TYR A 97 10.92 10.78 -7.12
CA TYR A 97 11.53 10.80 -5.80
C TYR A 97 12.00 9.39 -5.48
N HIS A 98 13.31 9.15 -5.58
CA HIS A 98 13.89 7.84 -5.29
C HIS A 98 13.82 7.58 -3.79
N ALA A 99 13.42 6.38 -3.42
CA ALA A 99 13.27 5.96 -2.04
C ALA A 99 14.61 5.51 -1.46
N ASP A 100 14.88 5.96 -0.23
CA ASP A 100 15.90 5.39 0.63
C ASP A 100 15.42 4.00 1.08
N LYS A 101 16.16 2.95 0.69
CA LYS A 101 15.76 1.56 0.90
C LYS A 101 15.75 1.15 2.38
N GLU A 102 16.53 1.80 3.23
CA GLU A 102 16.63 1.43 4.65
C GLU A 102 15.54 2.10 5.49
N ARG A 103 15.08 3.28 5.07
CA ARG A 103 14.12 4.09 5.83
C ARG A 103 12.71 4.13 5.23
N SER A 104 12.54 3.64 4.01
CA SER A 104 11.24 3.53 3.33
C SER A 104 10.61 2.16 3.51
N ARG A 105 9.28 2.09 3.47
CA ARG A 105 8.56 0.82 3.62
C ARG A 105 7.14 0.85 3.06
N TRP A 106 6.65 -0.34 2.73
CA TRP A 106 5.23 -0.62 2.55
C TRP A 106 4.60 -0.97 3.89
N PHE A 107 3.33 -0.62 4.04
CA PHE A 107 2.52 -0.99 5.20
C PHE A 107 1.45 -1.99 4.79
N SER A 108 1.21 -2.95 5.67
CA SER A 108 0.02 -3.80 5.61
C SER A 108 -1.25 -2.99 5.88
N LEU A 109 -2.41 -3.54 5.48
CA LEU A 109 -3.70 -2.89 5.65
C LEU A 109 -3.99 -2.64 7.14
N PHE A 110 -4.45 -1.44 7.46
CA PHE A 110 -4.83 -1.07 8.81
C PHE A 110 -5.84 0.09 8.79
N ASP A 111 -6.87 0.04 9.64
CA ASP A 111 -7.88 1.11 9.68
C ASP A 111 -7.31 2.40 10.29
N ALA A 112 -6.89 3.33 9.43
CA ALA A 112 -6.34 4.62 9.83
C ALA A 112 -7.41 5.66 10.22
N LYS A 113 -8.70 5.30 10.29
CA LYS A 113 -9.81 6.22 10.57
C LYS A 113 -9.63 7.04 11.86
N ARG A 114 -8.98 6.47 12.88
CA ARG A 114 -8.72 7.15 14.16
C ARG A 114 -7.52 8.11 14.11
N SER A 115 -6.58 7.88 13.19
CA SER A 115 -5.34 8.66 13.08
C SER A 115 -5.49 9.81 12.10
N ILE A 116 -6.25 9.62 11.01
CA ILE A 116 -6.45 10.65 9.97
C ILE A 116 -6.97 11.99 10.54
N PRO A 117 -7.98 12.05 11.43
CA PRO A 117 -8.48 13.32 11.96
C PRO A 117 -7.46 14.11 12.79
N LYS A 118 -6.42 13.44 13.30
CA LYS A 118 -5.34 14.08 14.08
C LYS A 118 -4.33 14.81 13.19
N LEU A 119 -4.29 14.50 11.90
CA LEU A 119 -3.32 15.06 10.96
C LEU A 119 -3.64 16.51 10.61
N ARG A 120 -2.58 17.32 10.54
CA ARG A 120 -2.66 18.72 10.13
C ARG A 120 -1.74 18.98 8.94
N VAL A 121 -2.17 19.88 8.06
CA VAL A 121 -1.40 20.31 6.89
C VAL A 121 -1.06 21.79 6.97
N THR A 122 0.10 22.14 6.44
CA THR A 122 0.58 23.52 6.34
C THR A 122 -0.01 24.18 5.09
N ARG A 123 -0.69 25.32 5.26
CA ARG A 123 -1.22 26.14 4.17
C ARG A 123 -0.13 27.07 3.61
N LYS A 124 -0.39 27.67 2.44
CA LYS A 124 0.51 28.65 1.80
C LYS A 124 0.87 29.84 2.70
N ASN A 125 -0.05 30.28 3.55
CA ASN A 125 0.16 31.37 4.53
C ASN A 125 0.83 30.89 5.83
N ARG A 126 1.39 29.67 5.87
CA ARG A 126 1.98 29.01 7.04
C ARG A 126 1.01 28.70 8.19
N SER A 127 -0.29 28.93 8.02
CA SER A 127 -1.27 28.47 9.01
C SER A 127 -1.49 26.96 8.90
N THR A 128 -1.93 26.34 9.99
CA THR A 128 -2.24 24.90 10.01
C THR A 128 -3.75 24.69 9.93
N GLN A 129 -4.16 23.60 9.28
CA GLN A 129 -5.56 23.16 9.22
C GLN A 129 -5.63 21.64 9.37
N SER A 130 -6.79 21.11 9.75
CA SER A 130 -7.07 19.68 9.64
C SER A 130 -6.83 19.19 8.21
N ILE A 131 -6.26 17.98 8.05
CA ILE A 131 -6.10 17.33 6.75
C ILE A 131 -7.45 17.16 6.03
N LEU A 132 -8.53 16.98 6.79
CA LEU A 132 -9.90 16.84 6.29
C LEU A 132 -10.51 18.19 5.90
N GLY A 133 -9.90 19.31 6.31
CA GLY A 133 -10.42 20.66 6.12
C GLY A 133 -11.52 21.02 7.12
N ASP A 134 -12.12 22.19 6.89
CA ASP A 134 -13.27 22.70 7.61
C ASP A 134 -14.21 23.38 6.58
N PRO A 135 -15.41 22.83 6.31
CA PRO A 135 -15.97 21.61 6.89
C PRO A 135 -15.22 20.34 6.46
N PRO A 136 -15.29 19.23 7.24
CA PRO A 136 -14.60 17.98 6.92
C PRO A 136 -15.04 17.39 5.57
N LYS A 137 -14.07 17.06 4.72
CA LYS A 137 -14.26 16.34 3.44
C LYS A 137 -13.58 14.98 3.47
N HIS A 138 -13.90 14.11 2.51
CA HIS A 138 -13.21 12.83 2.33
C HIS A 138 -11.70 13.03 2.09
N LEU A 139 -10.87 12.19 2.71
CA LEU A 139 -9.40 12.32 2.63
C LEU A 139 -8.90 12.37 1.18
N GLY A 140 -9.43 11.49 0.31
CA GLY A 140 -9.02 11.43 -1.09
C GLY A 140 -9.33 12.68 -1.91
N GLN A 141 -10.28 13.51 -1.47
CA GLN A 141 -10.54 14.81 -2.11
C GLN A 141 -9.53 15.88 -1.64
N ARG A 142 -9.02 15.77 -0.40
CA ARG A 142 -8.17 16.78 0.23
C ARG A 142 -6.70 16.62 -0.11
N ILE A 143 -6.22 15.38 -0.13
CA ILE A 143 -4.82 15.05 -0.39
C ILE A 143 -4.64 14.26 -1.69
N ARG A 144 -5.50 14.50 -2.70
CA ARG A 144 -5.28 13.99 -4.08
C ARG A 144 -3.91 14.39 -4.61
N PHE A 145 -3.46 15.58 -4.25
CA PHE A 145 -2.13 16.11 -4.52
C PHE A 145 -1.33 16.17 -3.22
N LEU A 146 0.00 16.15 -3.35
CA LEU A 146 0.93 16.27 -2.22
C LEU A 146 0.65 17.53 -1.39
N GLN A 147 0.35 17.32 -0.12
CA GLN A 147 0.22 18.39 0.89
C GLN A 147 1.35 18.27 1.91
N GLU A 148 1.86 19.39 2.40
CA GLU A 148 2.86 19.44 3.46
C GLU A 148 2.18 19.19 4.81
N ILE A 149 2.69 18.23 5.58
CA ILE A 149 2.22 17.88 6.92
C ILE A 149 2.88 18.83 7.92
N ALA A 150 2.06 19.44 8.77
CA ALA A 150 2.53 20.39 9.79
C ALA A 150 3.18 19.69 10.99
N ASP A 151 2.65 18.53 11.36
CA ASP A 151 3.09 17.71 12.49
C ASP A 151 3.10 16.23 12.07
N PRO A 152 4.28 15.58 11.99
CA PRO A 152 4.38 14.18 11.60
C PRO A 152 4.13 13.19 12.73
N ASP A 153 4.00 13.63 13.99
CA ASP A 153 3.91 12.72 15.15
C ASP A 153 2.74 11.72 15.05
N PRO A 154 1.53 12.11 14.59
CA PRO A 154 0.45 11.14 14.41
C PRO A 154 0.73 10.08 13.32
N LEU A 155 1.62 10.38 12.35
CA LEU A 155 2.04 9.41 11.33
C LEU A 155 3.05 8.42 11.90
N TYR A 156 3.98 8.89 12.72
CA TYR A 156 4.92 8.02 13.42
C TYR A 156 4.21 7.12 14.44
N ALA A 157 3.22 7.65 15.17
CA ALA A 157 2.38 6.85 16.06
C ALA A 157 1.63 5.75 15.28
N LEU A 158 1.08 6.08 14.11
CA LEU A 158 0.40 5.11 13.25
C LEU A 158 1.38 4.07 12.67
N GLU A 159 2.58 4.47 12.24
CA GLU A 159 3.64 3.55 11.82
C GLU A 159 4.02 2.58 12.95
N ALA A 160 4.22 3.09 14.17
CA ALA A 160 4.53 2.26 15.33
C ALA A 160 3.39 1.29 15.67
N GLU A 161 2.13 1.74 15.58
CA GLU A 161 0.95 0.89 15.80
C GLU A 161 0.84 -0.24 14.77
N ILE A 162 1.09 0.03 13.50
CA ILE A 162 1.04 -0.99 12.43
C ILE A 162 2.20 -1.98 12.60
N THR A 163 3.41 -1.47 12.82
CA THR A 163 4.64 -2.30 12.84
C THR A 163 4.85 -3.05 14.15
N GLY A 164 4.24 -2.59 15.24
CA GLY A 164 4.29 -3.26 16.55
C GLY A 164 3.27 -4.39 16.70
N GLN A 165 2.37 -4.56 15.74
CA GLN A 165 1.37 -5.62 15.75
C GLN A 165 1.80 -6.80 14.89
N ARG A 166 1.38 -8.00 15.33
CA ARG A 166 1.50 -9.19 14.51
C ARG A 166 0.54 -9.13 13.34
N GLU A 167 1.03 -9.40 12.14
CA GLU A 167 0.21 -9.38 10.94
C GLU A 167 -0.70 -10.61 10.81
N SER A 168 -1.86 -10.40 10.20
CA SER A 168 -2.80 -11.42 9.74
C SER A 168 -2.70 -11.56 8.22
N PHE A 169 -2.09 -12.65 7.75
CA PHE A 169 -1.99 -12.99 6.33
C PHE A 169 -3.25 -13.67 5.82
N ILE A 170 -3.83 -13.18 4.72
CA ILE A 170 -4.97 -13.81 4.06
C ILE A 170 -4.48 -14.66 2.89
N SER A 171 -4.56 -15.99 3.06
CA SER A 171 -4.28 -16.97 2.01
C SER A 171 -5.58 -17.39 1.34
N TYR A 172 -5.65 -17.26 0.02
CA TYR A 172 -6.86 -17.52 -0.76
C TYR A 172 -6.49 -17.93 -2.18
N ARG A 173 -7.47 -18.51 -2.89
CA ARG A 173 -7.34 -18.82 -4.31
C ARG A 173 -7.94 -17.69 -5.14
N LEU A 174 -7.21 -17.23 -6.16
CA LEU A 174 -7.64 -16.09 -6.98
C LEU A 174 -8.97 -16.33 -7.70
N GLN A 175 -9.21 -17.55 -8.16
CA GLN A 175 -10.38 -17.87 -9.00
C GLN A 175 -11.71 -17.81 -8.25
N ASP A 176 -11.72 -18.17 -6.96
CA ASP A 176 -12.96 -18.38 -6.21
C ASP A 176 -12.94 -17.79 -4.79
N GLY A 177 -11.78 -17.38 -4.26
CA GLY A 177 -11.61 -16.91 -2.88
C GLY A 177 -11.44 -15.40 -2.74
N MET A 178 -11.42 -14.62 -3.82
CA MET A 178 -11.11 -13.19 -3.77
C MET A 178 -12.16 -12.35 -3.03
N GLU A 179 -13.44 -12.59 -3.28
CA GLU A 179 -14.54 -11.91 -2.59
C GLU A 179 -14.59 -12.25 -1.10
N PRO A 180 -14.58 -13.54 -0.69
CA PRO A 180 -14.49 -13.88 0.73
C PRO A 180 -13.23 -13.34 1.42
N ALA A 181 -12.08 -13.34 0.73
CA ALA A 181 -10.85 -12.73 1.23
C ALA A 181 -11.02 -11.24 1.50
N PHE A 182 -11.67 -10.51 0.60
CA PHE A 182 -11.97 -9.08 0.78
C PHE A 182 -12.81 -8.83 2.03
N HIS A 183 -13.91 -9.56 2.19
CA HIS A 183 -14.78 -9.42 3.36
C HIS A 183 -14.07 -9.79 4.66
N HIS A 184 -13.24 -10.83 4.63
CA HIS A 184 -12.44 -11.22 5.78
C HIS A 184 -11.42 -10.14 6.14
N ALA A 185 -10.72 -9.55 5.16
CA ALA A 185 -9.80 -8.43 5.36
C ALA A 185 -10.50 -7.24 6.02
N ALA A 186 -11.67 -6.85 5.48
CA ALA A 186 -12.47 -5.76 6.04
C ALA A 186 -12.82 -6.02 7.51
N ARG A 187 -13.27 -7.24 7.82
CA ARG A 187 -13.62 -7.64 9.20
C ARG A 187 -12.41 -7.54 10.13
N LEU A 188 -11.25 -8.07 9.73
CA LEU A 188 -10.03 -8.01 10.54
C LEU A 188 -9.56 -6.57 10.77
N MET A 189 -9.60 -5.72 9.74
CA MET A 189 -9.26 -4.29 9.87
C MET A 189 -10.20 -3.57 10.84
N HIS A 190 -11.52 -3.84 10.78
CA HIS A 190 -12.49 -3.27 11.71
C HIS A 190 -12.28 -3.74 13.16
N GLN A 191 -11.67 -4.92 13.35
CA GLN A 191 -11.25 -5.43 14.65
C GLN A 191 -9.91 -4.83 15.11
N GLY A 192 -9.33 -3.91 14.34
CA GLY A 192 -8.06 -3.25 14.66
C GLY A 192 -6.83 -4.11 14.36
N GLN A 193 -6.94 -5.15 13.54
CA GLN A 193 -5.79 -5.97 13.15
C GLN A 193 -5.05 -5.39 11.93
N VAL A 194 -3.76 -5.67 11.86
CA VAL A 194 -2.92 -5.41 10.69
C VAL A 194 -3.04 -6.58 9.72
N VAL A 195 -3.49 -6.31 8.51
CA VAL A 195 -3.81 -7.34 7.52
C VAL A 195 -2.81 -7.31 6.38
N TRP A 196 -2.08 -8.41 6.25
CA TRP A 196 -1.28 -8.66 5.07
C TRP A 196 -2.14 -9.28 3.99
N TRP A 197 -2.27 -8.56 2.88
CA TRP A 197 -2.94 -9.08 1.70
C TRP A 197 -2.05 -8.82 0.48
N ASP A 198 -1.82 -9.84 -0.34
CA ASP A 198 -0.97 -9.78 -1.52
C ASP A 198 -1.39 -8.65 -2.48
N ARG A 199 -2.69 -8.46 -2.68
CA ARG A 199 -3.28 -7.36 -3.47
C ARG A 199 -3.09 -5.97 -2.83
N TRP A 200 -2.46 -5.89 -1.67
CA TRP A 200 -2.17 -4.63 -1.00
C TRP A 200 -0.67 -4.38 -0.80
N ARG A 201 0.05 -5.33 -0.18
CA ARG A 201 1.47 -5.13 0.18
C ARG A 201 2.41 -5.27 -1.01
N LEU A 202 1.97 -5.90 -2.11
CA LEU A 202 2.77 -6.00 -3.34
C LEU A 202 2.84 -4.66 -4.08
N PRO A 203 3.95 -4.39 -4.80
CA PRO A 203 4.12 -3.13 -5.53
C PRO A 203 2.94 -2.87 -6.47
N ARG A 204 2.47 -1.62 -6.52
CA ARG A 204 1.23 -1.20 -7.20
C ARG A 204 1.07 -1.72 -8.63
N ARG A 205 2.17 -1.91 -9.36
CA ARG A 205 2.19 -2.47 -10.72
C ARG A 205 1.61 -3.90 -10.83
N LEU A 206 1.75 -4.70 -9.78
CA LEU A 206 1.23 -6.07 -9.71
C LEU A 206 -0.27 -6.12 -9.51
N VAL A 207 -0.77 -5.24 -8.65
CA VAL A 207 -2.15 -5.24 -8.20
C VAL A 207 -3.05 -4.48 -9.18
N GLU A 208 -2.59 -3.33 -9.65
CA GLU A 208 -3.42 -2.36 -10.39
C GLU A 208 -3.16 -2.35 -11.89
N ARG A 209 -1.96 -2.77 -12.34
CA ARG A 209 -1.50 -2.59 -13.73
C ARG A 209 -1.25 -3.89 -14.49
N ARG A 210 -1.43 -5.05 -13.85
CA ARG A 210 -1.20 -6.38 -14.43
C ARG A 210 0.19 -6.56 -15.05
N ASN A 211 1.19 -5.82 -14.58
CA ASN A 211 2.56 -6.03 -15.05
C ASN A 211 2.98 -7.43 -14.60
N ASN A 212 3.33 -8.30 -15.55
CA ASN A 212 3.83 -9.62 -15.26
C ASN A 212 5.10 -9.50 -14.40
N VAL A 213 5.08 -10.11 -13.23
CA VAL A 213 6.26 -10.33 -12.42
C VAL A 213 6.49 -11.84 -12.34
N SER A 214 7.75 -12.23 -12.19
CA SER A 214 8.13 -13.62 -11.96
C SER A 214 7.32 -14.23 -10.81
N SER A 215 6.60 -15.32 -11.10
CA SER A 215 5.89 -16.14 -10.12
C SER A 215 6.82 -16.63 -9.01
N ASP A 216 8.11 -16.85 -9.33
CA ASP A 216 9.11 -17.29 -8.37
C ASP A 216 9.45 -16.19 -7.37
N ALA A 217 9.59 -14.94 -7.83
CA ALA A 217 9.86 -13.80 -6.95
C ALA A 217 8.68 -13.53 -6.00
N LEU A 218 7.45 -13.64 -6.50
CA LEU A 218 6.24 -13.53 -5.68
C LEU A 218 6.15 -14.66 -4.64
N SER A 219 6.39 -15.89 -5.07
CA SER A 219 6.39 -17.06 -4.17
C SER A 219 7.46 -16.92 -3.09
N ALA A 220 8.68 -16.54 -3.47
CA ALA A 220 9.77 -16.32 -2.52
C ALA A 220 9.43 -15.23 -1.49
N ALA A 221 8.79 -14.14 -1.90
CA ALA A 221 8.37 -13.09 -0.99
C ALA A 221 7.30 -13.58 0.01
N ILE A 222 6.28 -14.31 -0.46
CA ILE A 222 5.23 -14.87 0.40
C ILE A 222 5.81 -15.89 1.38
N PHE A 223 6.61 -16.85 0.90
CA PHE A 223 7.19 -17.88 1.76
C PHE A 223 8.22 -17.33 2.74
N GLY A 224 9.03 -16.34 2.33
CA GLY A 224 9.92 -15.61 3.24
C GLY A 224 9.13 -14.97 4.37
N MET A 225 8.06 -14.24 4.05
CA MET A 225 7.19 -13.61 5.03
C MET A 225 6.54 -14.63 5.99
N ILE A 226 6.00 -15.76 5.49
CA ILE A 226 5.42 -16.80 6.35
C ILE A 226 6.47 -17.39 7.32
N LYS A 227 7.68 -17.65 6.84
CA LYS A 227 8.74 -18.29 7.63
C LYS A 227 9.39 -17.34 8.63
N ASP A 228 9.69 -16.12 8.19
CA ASP A 228 10.52 -15.16 8.92
C ASP A 228 9.67 -14.23 9.79
N GLU A 229 8.57 -13.68 9.24
CA GLU A 229 7.69 -12.75 9.96
C GLU A 229 6.59 -13.46 10.77
N ARG A 230 6.31 -14.73 10.45
CA ARG A 230 5.37 -15.62 11.18
C ARG A 230 4.00 -14.97 11.46
N PRO A 231 3.29 -14.46 10.43
CA PRO A 231 1.94 -13.94 10.60
C PRO A 231 0.95 -15.02 11.08
N LEU A 232 -0.24 -14.63 11.52
CA LEU A 232 -1.37 -15.55 11.56
C LEU A 232 -1.90 -15.76 10.14
N VAL A 233 -2.01 -17.01 9.68
CA VAL A 233 -2.41 -17.30 8.30
C VAL A 233 -3.88 -17.72 8.25
N TRP A 234 -4.72 -16.84 7.72
CA TRP A 234 -6.15 -17.06 7.53
C TRP A 234 -6.40 -17.65 6.14
N GLY A 235 -6.68 -18.95 6.07
CA GLY A 235 -6.94 -19.66 4.82
C GLY A 235 -8.42 -19.64 4.45
N ILE A 236 -8.75 -19.00 3.34
CA ILE A 236 -10.10 -18.93 2.77
C ILE A 236 -10.41 -20.27 2.08
N GLU A 237 -11.13 -21.15 2.76
CA GLU A 237 -11.33 -22.54 2.35
C GLU A 237 -12.47 -22.70 1.33
N THR A 238 -12.30 -22.18 0.12
CA THR A 238 -13.18 -22.50 -1.01
C THR A 238 -13.00 -23.95 -1.45
N ALA A 239 -13.96 -24.50 -2.23
CA ALA A 239 -13.91 -25.89 -2.70
C ALA A 239 -12.59 -26.24 -3.41
N GLY A 240 -12.02 -25.29 -4.17
CA GLY A 240 -10.75 -25.47 -4.87
C GLY A 240 -9.49 -25.09 -4.09
N TYR A 241 -9.62 -24.49 -2.90
CA TYR A 241 -8.46 -24.10 -2.07
C TYR A 241 -7.65 -25.31 -1.60
N LYS A 242 -8.31 -26.46 -1.42
CA LYS A 242 -7.68 -27.72 -0.98
C LYS A 242 -7.02 -28.50 -2.12
N ASP A 243 -7.06 -28.01 -3.36
CA ASP A 243 -6.37 -28.65 -4.48
C ASP A 243 -4.84 -28.69 -4.17
N PRO A 244 -4.21 -29.87 -4.11
CA PRO A 244 -2.80 -30.02 -3.79
C PRO A 244 -1.83 -29.28 -4.72
N LYS A 245 -2.28 -28.92 -5.94
CA LYS A 245 -1.50 -28.14 -6.92
C LYS A 245 -1.71 -26.63 -6.80
N SER A 246 -2.62 -26.17 -5.93
CA SER A 246 -2.84 -24.74 -5.72
C SER A 246 -1.73 -24.11 -4.87
N TYR A 247 -1.43 -22.82 -5.14
CA TYR A 247 -0.54 -22.03 -4.28
C TYR A 247 -1.02 -21.98 -2.82
N GLY A 248 -2.33 -21.86 -2.61
CA GLY A 248 -2.94 -21.86 -1.28
C GLY A 248 -2.66 -23.14 -0.48
N ALA A 249 -2.61 -24.31 -1.13
CA ALA A 249 -2.26 -25.55 -0.45
C ALA A 249 -0.80 -25.59 0.05
N ALA A 250 0.13 -24.95 -0.66
CA ALA A 250 1.53 -24.87 -0.24
C ALA A 250 1.72 -23.88 0.93
N GLU A 251 1.08 -22.71 0.86
CA GLU A 251 1.03 -21.73 1.97
C GLU A 251 0.41 -22.33 3.23
N ARG A 252 -0.72 -23.04 3.08
CA ARG A 252 -1.38 -23.76 4.16
C ARG A 252 -0.45 -24.76 4.84
N ARG A 253 0.20 -25.65 4.07
CA ARG A 253 1.11 -26.66 4.64
C ARG A 253 2.25 -26.00 5.42
N ALA A 254 2.83 -24.92 4.88
CA ALA A 254 3.89 -24.18 5.55
C ALA A 254 3.39 -23.54 6.87
N ALA A 255 2.19 -22.96 6.87
CA ALA A 255 1.59 -22.34 8.04
C ALA A 255 1.14 -23.35 9.11
N GLU A 256 0.57 -24.49 8.70
CA GLU A 256 0.18 -25.60 9.58
C GLU A 256 1.39 -26.18 10.31
N ALA A 257 2.50 -26.39 9.59
CA ALA A 257 3.75 -26.86 10.18
C ALA A 257 4.30 -25.92 11.28
N LEU A 258 3.94 -24.64 11.23
CA LEU A 258 4.33 -23.62 12.21
C LEU A 258 3.24 -23.30 13.25
N GLY A 259 2.08 -23.97 13.21
CA GLY A 259 0.93 -23.70 14.11
C GLY A 259 0.23 -22.35 13.86
N LEU A 260 0.47 -21.73 12.70
CA LEU A 260 0.01 -20.37 12.35
C LEU A 260 -1.33 -20.34 11.63
N TYR A 261 -1.76 -21.48 11.08
CA TYR A 261 -2.93 -21.57 10.22
C TYR A 261 -4.26 -21.43 10.98
N ARG A 262 -5.20 -20.70 10.39
CA ARG A 262 -6.58 -20.51 10.86
C ARG A 262 -7.52 -20.68 9.66
N PRO A 263 -8.41 -21.69 9.64
CA PRO A 263 -9.33 -21.87 8.54
C PRO A 263 -10.45 -20.82 8.58
N VAL A 264 -10.88 -20.40 7.39
CA VAL A 264 -12.04 -19.52 7.18
C VAL A 264 -12.97 -20.24 6.20
N PRO A 265 -14.00 -20.95 6.69
CA PRO A 265 -14.95 -21.62 5.82
C PRO A 265 -15.79 -20.60 5.06
N VAL A 266 -16.08 -20.90 3.79
CA VAL A 266 -16.90 -20.10 2.86
C VAL A 266 -18.07 -20.94 2.37
#